data_AF-A0A928QV19-F1
#
_entry.id   AF-A0A928QV19-F1
#
_cell.length_a   1.000
_cell.length_b   1.000
_cell.length_c   1.000
_cell.angle_alpha   90.00
_cell.angle_beta   90.00
_cell.angle_gamma   90.00
#
_symmetry.space_group_name_H-M   'P 1'
#
loop_
_entity.id
_entity.type
_entity.pdbx_description
1 polymer ?
#
loop_
_entity_poly.entity_id
_entity_poly.type
_entity_poly.pdbx_seq_one_letter_code
_entity_poly.pdbx_strand_id
1 'polypeptide(L)'
;MDMYKAILTLETMDECINFFDDLCSVTELKAMEQRFQVAVLLNKGMIYNDILEQTGASSATISRVNRSLQFGANGYEVVFDRLEKNKGKDSDDQ
;
A
#
# COMPACT_ATOMS: atom_id res chain seq x y z
N MET A 1 -9.88 3.80 -18.74
CA MET A 1 -10.10 4.42 -17.41
C MET A 1 -11.18 3.71 -16.60
N ASP A 2 -11.96 2.81 -17.19
CA ASP A 2 -13.16 2.26 -16.54
C ASP A 2 -12.85 1.41 -15.30
N MET A 3 -11.73 0.67 -15.30
CA MET A 3 -11.24 -0.03 -14.11
C MET A 3 -11.00 0.94 -12.94
N TYR A 4 -10.31 2.07 -13.16
CA TYR A 4 -10.06 3.05 -12.10
C TYR A 4 -11.34 3.73 -11.63
N LYS A 5 -12.29 3.98 -12.55
CA LYS A 5 -13.62 4.49 -12.17
C LYS A 5 -14.37 3.47 -11.31
N ALA A 6 -14.31 2.18 -11.63
CA ALA A 6 -14.91 1.11 -10.83
C ALA A 6 -14.25 0.98 -9.45
N ILE A 7 -12.93 1.09 -9.35
CA ILE A 7 -12.23 1.11 -8.06
C ILE A 7 -12.72 2.27 -7.17
N LEU A 8 -13.04 3.43 -7.76
CA LEU A 8 -13.58 4.58 -7.02
C LEU A 8 -15.02 4.40 -6.52
N THR A 9 -15.76 3.38 -6.96
CA THR A 9 -17.14 3.11 -6.49
C THR A 9 -17.20 2.15 -5.31
N LEU A 10 -16.07 1.58 -4.87
CA LEU A 10 -16.01 0.66 -3.73
C LEU A 10 -16.17 1.45 -2.43
N GLU A 11 -17.13 1.09 -1.59
CA GLU A 11 -17.47 1.83 -0.37
C GLU A 11 -17.04 1.13 0.91
N THR A 12 -16.89 -0.20 0.88
CA THR A 12 -16.53 -1.01 2.06
C THR A 12 -15.26 -1.83 1.85
N MET A 13 -14.65 -2.25 2.96
CA MET A 13 -13.47 -3.14 2.91
C MET A 13 -13.81 -4.48 2.26
N ASP A 14 -14.98 -5.05 2.56
CA ASP A 14 -15.40 -6.34 2.01
C ASP A 14 -15.61 -6.27 0.49
N GLU A 15 -16.19 -5.16 -0.02
CA GLU A 15 -16.29 -4.92 -1.46
C GLU A 15 -14.91 -4.84 -2.12
N CYS A 16 -13.96 -4.15 -1.47
CA CYS A 16 -12.60 -4.03 -1.97
C CYS A 16 -11.91 -5.39 -2.03
N ILE A 17 -11.97 -6.18 -0.96
CA ILE A 17 -11.38 -7.52 -0.89
C ILE A 17 -11.97 -8.41 -1.99
N ASN A 18 -13.30 -8.51 -2.06
CA ASN A 18 -13.96 -9.36 -3.05
C ASN A 18 -13.62 -8.95 -4.49
N PHE A 19 -13.59 -7.64 -4.78
CA PHE A 19 -13.23 -7.15 -6.12
C PHE A 19 -11.80 -7.52 -6.52
N PHE A 20 -10.83 -7.35 -5.61
CA PHE A 20 -9.43 -7.69 -5.90
C PHE A 20 -9.17 -9.20 -5.92
N ASP A 21 -9.91 -10.00 -5.15
CA ASP A 21 -9.86 -11.46 -5.21
C ASP A 21 -10.41 -12.00 -6.54
N ASP A 22 -11.45 -11.37 -7.11
CA ASP A 22 -11.98 -11.72 -8.44
C ASP A 22 -11.05 -11.24 -9.58
N LEU A 23 -10.44 -10.05 -9.42
CA LEU A 23 -9.63 -9.42 -10.46
C LEU A 23 -8.22 -10.01 -10.59
N CYS A 24 -7.60 -10.37 -9.46
CA CYS A 24 -6.20 -10.73 -9.37
C CYS A 24 -6.01 -12.20 -8.95
N SER A 25 -4.93 -12.80 -9.41
CA SER A 25 -4.46 -14.05 -8.81
C SER A 25 -3.93 -13.80 -7.40
N VAL A 26 -3.96 -14.83 -6.56
CA VAL A 26 -3.38 -14.82 -5.19
C VAL A 26 -1.93 -14.32 -5.20
N THR A 27 -1.15 -14.66 -6.22
CA THR A 27 0.25 -14.23 -6.34
C THR A 27 0.40 -12.75 -6.66
N GLU A 28 -0.51 -12.19 -7.46
CA GLU A 28 -0.50 -10.76 -7.80
C GLU A 28 -0.91 -9.92 -6.60
N LEU A 29 -1.98 -10.33 -5.89
CA LEU A 29 -2.46 -9.65 -4.70
C LEU A 29 -1.38 -9.62 -3.61
N LYS A 30 -0.76 -10.78 -3.31
CA LYS A 30 0.38 -10.86 -2.38
C LYS A 30 1.54 -9.96 -2.78
N ALA A 31 1.85 -9.88 -4.08
CA ALA A 31 2.91 -9.01 -4.56
C ALA A 31 2.56 -7.52 -4.39
N MET A 32 1.30 -7.14 -4.56
CA MET A 32 0.82 -5.78 -4.30
C MET A 32 0.90 -5.43 -2.82
N GLU A 33 0.41 -6.31 -1.94
CA GLU A 33 0.46 -6.16 -0.48
C GLU A 33 1.90 -6.05 0.02
N GLN A 34 2.80 -6.92 -0.43
CA GLN A 34 4.20 -6.87 -0.04
C GLN A 34 4.85 -5.53 -0.45
N ARG A 35 4.56 -5.02 -1.66
CA ARG A 35 5.06 -3.70 -2.10
C ARG A 35 4.51 -2.57 -1.25
N PHE A 36 3.23 -2.62 -0.90
CA PHE A 36 2.60 -1.63 -0.02
C PHE A 36 3.21 -1.67 1.38
N GLN A 37 3.43 -2.85 1.97
CA GLN A 37 4.07 -3.00 3.27
C GLN A 37 5.51 -2.47 3.25
N VAL A 38 6.30 -2.80 2.23
CA VAL A 38 7.64 -2.22 2.02
C VAL A 38 7.58 -0.70 1.98
N ALA A 39 6.61 -0.13 1.25
CA ALA A 39 6.46 1.32 1.14
C ALA A 39 6.16 1.98 2.49
N VAL A 40 5.27 1.39 3.29
CA VAL A 40 4.94 1.85 4.65
C VAL A 40 6.18 1.84 5.54
N LEU A 41 6.97 0.76 5.50
CA LEU A 41 8.16 0.62 6.34
C LEU A 41 9.28 1.58 5.93
N LEU A 42 9.50 1.78 4.64
CA LEU A 42 10.42 2.80 4.13
C LEU A 42 9.98 4.20 4.56
N ASN A 43 8.68 4.51 4.50
CA ASN A 43 8.14 5.80 4.93
C ASN A 43 8.32 6.04 6.45
N LYS A 44 8.38 4.97 7.25
CA LYS A 44 8.71 5.01 8.68
C LYS A 44 10.23 5.13 8.96
N GLY A 45 11.06 5.21 7.92
CA GLY A 45 12.52 5.33 8.07
C GLY A 45 13.22 4.02 8.44
N MET A 46 12.58 2.86 8.27
CA MET A 46 13.24 1.58 8.57
C MET A 46 14.38 1.27 7.60
N ILE A 47 15.38 0.55 8.08
CA ILE A 47 16.54 0.14 7.29
C ILE A 47 16.24 -1.12 6.45
N TYR A 48 16.99 -1.32 5.37
CA TYR A 48 16.69 -2.34 4.35
C TYR A 48 16.68 -3.78 4.88
N ASN A 49 17.57 -4.11 5.83
CA ASN A 49 17.67 -5.47 6.37
C ASN A 49 16.40 -5.83 7.15
N ASP A 50 15.91 -4.93 8.00
CA ASP A 50 14.70 -5.14 8.79
C ASP A 50 13.46 -5.26 7.88
N ILE A 51 13.42 -4.47 6.80
CA ILE A 51 12.34 -4.55 5.82
C ILE A 51 12.36 -5.90 5.10
N LEU A 52 13.54 -6.39 4.72
CA LEU A 52 13.68 -7.70 4.09
C LEU A 52 13.18 -8.81 5.02
N GLU A 53 13.56 -8.77 6.30
CA GLU A 53 13.15 -9.76 7.30
C GLU A 53 11.63 -9.72 7.56
N GLN A 54 11.04 -8.54 7.70
CA GLN A 54 9.62 -8.40 8.03
C GLN A 54 8.68 -8.68 6.85
N THR A 55 9.10 -8.35 5.63
CA THR A 55 8.22 -8.44 4.45
C THR A 55 8.50 -9.66 3.58
N GLY A 56 9.66 -10.29 3.75
CA GLY A 56 10.16 -11.31 2.82
C GLY A 56 10.46 -10.77 1.41
N ALA A 57 10.49 -9.46 1.22
CA ALA A 57 10.75 -8.84 -0.08
C ALA A 57 12.24 -8.93 -0.42
N SER A 58 12.55 -9.23 -1.69
CA SER A 58 13.92 -9.16 -2.18
C SER A 58 14.46 -7.72 -2.13
N SER A 59 15.80 -7.57 -2.01
CA SER A 59 16.44 -6.25 -2.10
C SER A 59 16.12 -5.52 -3.40
N ALA A 60 15.92 -6.25 -4.51
CA ALA A 60 15.49 -5.69 -5.78
C ALA A 60 14.06 -5.11 -5.71
N THR A 61 13.14 -5.78 -5.00
CA THR A 61 11.79 -5.26 -4.75
C THR A 61 11.83 -4.00 -3.90
N ILE A 62 12.58 -4.03 -2.79
CA ILE A 62 12.72 -2.87 -1.88
C ILE A 62 13.28 -1.66 -2.66
N SER A 63 14.32 -1.87 -3.47
CA SER A 63 14.91 -0.81 -4.29
C SER A 63 13.91 -0.20 -5.29
N ARG A 64 13.08 -1.02 -5.95
CA ARG A 64 12.03 -0.52 -6.85
C ARG A 64 10.99 0.31 -6.11
N VAL A 65 10.51 -0.16 -4.96
CA VAL A 65 9.52 0.57 -4.15
C VAL A 65 10.10 1.89 -3.64
N ASN A 66 11.33 1.89 -3.14
CA ASN A 66 12.01 3.10 -2.70
C ASN A 66 12.14 4.14 -3.82
N ARG A 67 12.47 3.70 -5.04
CA ARG A 67 12.52 4.59 -6.21
C ARG A 67 11.15 5.22 -6.49
N SER A 68 10.06 4.45 -6.39
CA SER A 68 8.70 4.98 -6.56
C SER A 68 8.27 5.93 -5.45
N LEU A 69 8.77 5.76 -4.23
CA LEU A 69 8.52 6.71 -3.14
C LEU A 69 9.27 8.04 -3.37
N GLN A 70 10.53 7.97 -3.78
CA GLN A 70 11.38 9.17 -3.91
C GLN A 70 11.14 9.94 -5.21
N PHE A 71 10.80 9.25 -6.30
CA PHE A 71 10.75 9.83 -7.65
C PHE A 71 9.52 9.40 -8.45
N GLY A 72 8.49 8.87 -7.79
CA GLY A 72 7.27 8.39 -8.45
C GLY A 72 6.26 9.49 -8.73
N ALA A 73 5.00 9.08 -8.91
CA ALA A 73 3.87 9.97 -9.19
C ALA A 73 3.15 10.44 -7.90
N ASN A 74 3.83 10.42 -6.75
CA ASN A 74 3.31 10.84 -5.43
C ASN A 74 2.06 10.08 -4.93
N GLY A 75 1.70 8.94 -5.54
CA GLY A 75 0.52 8.17 -5.13
C GLY A 75 0.60 7.63 -3.69
N TYR A 76 1.79 7.20 -3.24
CA TYR A 76 2.00 6.75 -1.86
C TYR A 76 1.82 7.88 -0.84
N GLU A 77 2.36 9.07 -1.13
CA GLU A 77 2.23 10.26 -0.28
C GLU A 77 0.75 10.60 -0.03
N VAL A 78 -0.06 10.64 -1.10
CA VAL A 78 -1.51 10.90 -1.00
C VAL A 78 -2.21 9.88 -0.09
N VAL A 79 -1.86 8.59 -0.19
CA VAL A 79 -2.48 7.55 0.63
C VAL A 79 -2.01 7.63 2.08
N PHE A 80 -0.71 7.81 2.32
CA PHE A 80 -0.15 7.89 3.67
C PHE A 80 -0.70 9.11 4.43
N ASP A 81 -0.78 10.27 3.78
CA ASP A 81 -1.39 11.49 4.37
C ASP A 81 -2.84 11.26 4.79
N ARG A 82 -3.63 10.56 3.98
CA ARG A 82 -5.03 10.25 4.29
C ARG A 82 -5.14 9.26 5.44
N LEU A 83 -4.29 8.23 5.46
CA LEU A 83 -4.26 7.26 6.54
C LEU A 83 -3.90 7.91 7.88
N GLU A 84 -2.90 8.81 7.91
CA GLU A 84 -2.54 9.55 9.12
C GLU A 84 -3.67 10.49 9.57
N LYS A 85 -4.32 11.19 8.64
CA LYS A 85 -5.48 12.06 8.96
C LYS A 85 -6.66 11.29 9.53
N ASN A 86 -6.92 10.08 9.03
CA ASN A 86 -8.03 9.27 9.50
C ASN A 86 -7.77 8.70 10.90
N LYS A 87 -6.53 8.32 11.23
CA LYS A 87 -6.16 7.90 12.59
C LYS A 87 -6.45 8.96 13.66
N GLY A 88 -6.33 10.24 13.32
CA GLY A 88 -6.61 11.34 14.24
C GLY A 88 -8.10 11.59 14.50
N LYS A 89 -9.00 11.12 13.63
CA LYS A 89 -10.45 11.28 13.79
C LYS A 89 -11.08 10.23 14.69
N ASP A 90 -10.52 9.03 14.71
CA ASP A 90 -10.99 7.95 15.59
C ASP A 90 -10.60 8.17 17.07
N SER A 91 -9.72 9.14 17.36
CA SER A 91 -9.25 9.50 18.70
C SER A 91 -10.00 10.66 19.37
N ASP A 92 -10.84 11.40 18.64
CA ASP A 92 -11.64 12.51 19.19
C ASP A 92 -13.08 12.07 19.59
N ASP A 93 -13.43 10.81 19.35
CA ASP A 93 -14.71 10.17 19.73
C ASP A 93 -14.57 9.13 20.87
N GLN A 94 -13.54 9.27 21.73
CA GLN A 94 -13.41 8.50 22.99
C GLN A 94 -13.43 9.38 24.24
#